data_AF-A0A6L7TQU5-F1
#
_entry.id   AF-A0A6L7TQU5-F1
#
_cell.length_a   1.000
_cell.length_b   1.000
_cell.length_c   1.000
_cell.angle_alpha   90.00
_cell.angle_beta   90.00
_cell.angle_gamma   90.00
#
_symmetry.space_group_name_H-M   'P 1'
#
loop_
_entity.id
_entity.type
_entity.pdbx_description
1 polymer ?
#
loop_
_entity_poly.entity_id
_entity_poly.type
_entity_poly.pdbx_seq_one_letter_code
_entity_poly.pdbx_strand_id
1 'polypeptide(L)'
;MVELLFHTYDLRQTIENQAHGLANEINSLSENEVLNASQEDMVKYLVEKWIINPLAVDESGVHIDYGDSQIDVSGDFRRVIFDRSRPFYITGTRVTFYVPFTGDSVLFKCQPSTFSLSPPRATIRSNELVFTYDLTKEQTPGVKGTFERDLDQTLVHAERVNAEVVNFNTALPGNTRQRLDARREKLLQDRNLVESIGFPLRRTQNPPSTFVTSDVKRRVAPQKPRASSGPFIPEPTLEMSEYDHCLPPRGRGSPLHCHIIYRSS
;
A
#
# COMPACT_ATOMS: atom_id res chain seq x y z
N MET A 1 0.40 -25.98 9.88
CA MET A 1 0.05 -26.56 11.19
C MET A 1 -1.11 -25.74 11.73
N VAL A 2 -2.07 -26.35 12.42
CA VAL A 2 -3.20 -25.59 13.02
C VAL A 2 -2.65 -24.74 14.15
N GLU A 3 -2.90 -23.43 14.12
CA GLU A 3 -2.41 -22.48 15.11
C GLU A 3 -3.59 -21.84 15.86
N LEU A 4 -3.32 -21.34 17.08
CA LEU A 4 -4.26 -20.48 17.81
C LEU A 4 -4.23 -19.09 17.19
N LEU A 5 -5.38 -18.60 16.75
CA LEU A 5 -5.52 -17.24 16.26
C LEU A 5 -5.57 -16.27 17.46
N PHE A 6 -5.14 -15.02 17.26
CA PHE A 6 -5.25 -13.91 18.22
C PHE A 6 -4.63 -14.19 19.61
N HIS A 7 -3.46 -14.84 19.65
CA HIS A 7 -2.84 -15.27 20.91
C HIS A 7 -1.32 -15.02 20.99
N THR A 8 -0.58 -15.11 19.88
CA THR A 8 0.89 -15.17 19.91
C THR A 8 1.56 -13.86 20.28
N TYR A 9 1.05 -12.73 19.79
CA TYR A 9 1.62 -11.41 20.02
C TYR A 9 0.60 -10.48 20.67
N ASP A 10 1.03 -9.53 21.48
CA ASP A 10 0.15 -8.48 22.01
C ASP A 10 -0.03 -7.39 20.94
N LEU A 11 -1.28 -7.14 20.52
CA LEU A 11 -1.59 -6.13 19.51
C LEU A 11 -1.08 -4.75 19.91
N ARG A 12 -1.23 -4.37 21.18
CA ARG A 12 -0.79 -3.07 21.68
C ARG A 12 0.72 -2.89 21.50
N GLN A 13 1.50 -3.89 21.88
CA GLN A 13 2.96 -3.86 21.69
C GLN A 13 3.34 -3.81 20.21
N THR A 14 2.62 -4.53 19.34
CA THR A 14 2.90 -4.46 17.90
C THR A 14 2.63 -3.06 17.33
N ILE A 15 1.55 -2.41 17.74
CA ILE A 15 1.22 -1.03 17.34
C ILE A 15 2.25 -0.05 17.89
N GLU A 16 2.64 -0.18 19.16
CA GLU A 16 3.66 0.67 19.77
C GLU A 16 5.01 0.51 19.06
N ASN A 17 5.41 -0.71 18.70
CA ASN A 17 6.62 -0.97 17.93
C ASN A 17 6.59 -0.32 16.54
N GLN A 18 5.43 -0.32 15.87
CA GLN A 18 5.26 0.40 14.60
C GLN A 18 5.41 1.91 14.79
N ALA A 19 4.81 2.48 15.84
CA ALA A 19 4.95 3.89 16.17
C ALA A 19 6.41 4.28 16.50
N HIS A 20 7.15 3.40 17.18
CA HIS A 20 8.58 3.58 17.44
C HIS A 20 9.41 3.48 16.15
N GLY A 21 9.08 2.55 15.25
CA GLY A 21 9.70 2.43 13.94
C GLY A 21 9.57 3.71 13.11
N LEU A 22 8.35 4.25 13.03
CA LEU A 22 8.08 5.55 12.41
C LEU A 22 8.92 6.67 13.04
N ALA A 23 8.96 6.75 14.38
CA ALA A 23 9.71 7.78 15.08
C ALA A 23 11.23 7.68 14.80
N ASN A 24 11.76 6.46 14.72
CA ASN A 24 13.16 6.22 14.38
C ASN A 24 13.45 6.61 12.93
N GLU A 25 12.55 6.30 12.00
CA GLU A 25 12.67 6.71 10.61
C GLU A 25 12.71 8.24 10.49
N ILE A 26 11.78 8.96 11.15
CA ILE A 26 11.77 10.43 11.18
C ILE A 26 13.08 11.01 11.74
N ASN A 27 13.64 10.39 12.78
CA ASN A 27 14.90 10.83 13.36
C ASN A 27 16.11 10.57 12.44
N SER A 28 16.04 9.51 11.63
CA SER A 28 17.09 9.14 10.67
C SER A 28 17.09 10.01 9.40
N LEU A 29 16.00 10.71 9.10
CA LEU A 29 15.93 11.65 7.98
C LEU A 29 16.99 12.76 8.12
N SER A 30 17.60 13.11 7.01
CA SER A 30 18.61 14.16 6.97
C SER A 30 17.99 15.55 7.11
N GLU A 31 18.77 16.51 7.61
CA GLU A 31 18.32 17.89 7.76
C GLU A 31 17.81 18.50 6.45
N ASN A 32 18.50 18.21 5.33
CA ASN A 32 18.11 18.71 4.02
C ASN A 32 16.77 18.13 3.54
N GLU A 33 16.49 16.87 3.83
CA GLU A 33 15.21 16.25 3.47
C GLU A 33 14.07 16.89 4.28
N VAL A 34 14.25 17.03 5.59
CA VAL A 34 13.23 17.60 6.48
C VAL A 34 12.96 19.09 6.20
N LEU A 35 13.99 19.86 5.84
CA LEU A 35 13.85 21.31 5.63
C LEU A 35 13.33 21.69 4.24
N ASN A 36 13.71 20.96 3.19
CA ASN A 36 13.40 21.32 1.80
C ASN A 36 12.11 20.69 1.26
N ALA A 37 11.66 19.57 1.82
CA ALA A 37 10.42 18.93 1.37
C ALA A 37 9.18 19.61 1.97
N SER A 38 8.07 19.53 1.24
CA SER A 38 6.75 19.90 1.75
C SER A 38 6.36 18.96 2.89
N GLN A 39 5.98 19.53 4.02
CA GLN A 39 5.59 18.77 5.22
C GLN A 39 4.40 17.84 4.95
N GLU A 40 3.41 18.31 4.21
CA GLU A 40 2.20 17.53 3.90
C GLU A 40 2.54 16.32 3.01
N ASP A 41 3.43 16.48 2.04
CA ASP A 41 3.85 15.38 1.15
C ASP A 41 4.67 14.34 1.92
N MET A 42 5.52 14.77 2.85
CA MET A 42 6.26 13.87 3.73
C MET A 42 5.34 13.10 4.69
N VAL A 43 4.37 13.79 5.30
CA VAL A 43 3.37 13.14 6.15
C VAL A 43 2.62 12.09 5.36
N LYS A 44 2.15 12.43 4.15
CA LYS A 44 1.44 11.48 3.28
C LYS A 44 2.29 10.25 2.95
N TYR A 45 3.54 10.45 2.54
CA TYR A 45 4.46 9.35 2.24
C TYR A 45 4.70 8.42 3.46
N LEU A 46 4.95 9.00 4.63
CA LEU A 46 5.18 8.22 5.86
C LEU A 46 3.91 7.50 6.32
N VAL A 47 2.75 8.15 6.23
CA VAL A 47 1.47 7.52 6.57
C VAL A 47 1.18 6.35 5.63
N GLU A 48 1.33 6.52 4.31
CA GLU A 48 1.13 5.44 3.33
C GLU A 48 2.08 4.26 3.56
N LYS A 49 3.30 4.53 4.05
CA LYS A 49 4.30 3.49 4.34
C LYS A 49 4.03 2.72 5.63
N TRP A 50 3.56 3.40 6.68
CA TRP A 50 3.39 2.84 8.03
C TRP A 50 1.95 2.50 8.40
N ILE A 51 1.00 2.68 7.46
CA ILE A 51 -0.38 2.25 7.65
C ILE A 51 -0.45 0.73 7.78
N ILE A 52 -1.26 0.26 8.71
CA ILE A 52 -1.51 -1.17 8.91
C ILE A 52 -2.81 -1.51 8.18
N ASN A 53 -2.80 -2.53 7.33
CA ASN A 53 -4.00 -2.91 6.58
C ASN A 53 -4.91 -3.75 7.48
N PRO A 54 -6.14 -3.28 7.80
CA PRO A 54 -7.07 -4.03 8.62
C PRO A 54 -7.47 -5.34 7.94
N LEU A 55 -7.85 -6.33 8.75
CA LEU A 55 -8.30 -7.63 8.29
C LEU A 55 -9.69 -7.53 7.68
N ALA A 56 -9.89 -8.01 6.46
CA ALA A 56 -11.21 -8.20 5.89
C ALA A 56 -11.35 -9.63 5.37
N VAL A 57 -12.23 -10.39 6.03
CA VAL A 57 -12.53 -11.79 5.70
C VAL A 57 -13.70 -11.81 4.71
N ASP A 58 -13.56 -12.56 3.62
CA ASP A 58 -14.60 -12.71 2.60
C ASP A 58 -15.38 -14.01 2.83
N GLU A 59 -16.57 -13.87 3.41
CA GLU A 59 -17.49 -14.98 3.66
C GLU A 59 -18.13 -15.53 2.37
N SER A 60 -18.19 -14.73 1.30
CA SER A 60 -18.82 -15.13 0.04
C SER A 60 -17.92 -16.02 -0.82
N GLY A 61 -16.59 -15.87 -0.66
CA GLY A 61 -15.56 -16.63 -1.36
C GLY A 61 -15.22 -17.99 -0.72
N VAL A 62 -15.95 -18.43 0.30
CA VAL A 62 -15.66 -19.67 1.03
C VAL A 62 -15.85 -20.88 0.12
N HIS A 63 -14.82 -21.74 0.06
CA HIS A 63 -14.86 -22.99 -0.68
C HIS A 63 -14.40 -24.17 0.18
N ILE A 64 -14.80 -25.37 -0.24
CA ILE A 64 -14.65 -26.59 0.55
C ILE A 64 -13.90 -27.64 -0.26
N ASP A 65 -12.98 -28.33 0.39
CA ASP A 65 -12.33 -29.55 -0.09
C ASP A 65 -12.61 -30.70 0.88
N TYR A 66 -12.64 -31.92 0.37
CA TYR A 66 -12.86 -33.11 1.21
C TYR A 66 -12.09 -34.32 0.67
N GLY A 67 -11.71 -35.20 1.58
CA GLY A 67 -11.05 -36.45 1.22
C GLY A 67 -11.03 -37.46 2.35
N ASP A 68 -10.75 -38.70 1.99
CA ASP A 68 -10.57 -39.78 2.96
C ASP A 68 -9.27 -39.57 3.74
N SER A 69 -9.34 -39.70 5.06
CA SER A 69 -8.19 -39.56 5.94
C SER A 69 -8.23 -40.54 7.09
N GLN A 70 -7.04 -40.91 7.59
CA GLN A 70 -6.89 -41.67 8.83
C GLN A 70 -6.96 -40.70 10.00
N ILE A 71 -8.05 -40.77 10.76
CA ILE A 71 -8.35 -39.86 11.87
C ILE A 71 -8.03 -40.60 13.17
N ASP A 72 -7.20 -39.98 14.02
CA ASP A 72 -6.95 -40.49 15.37
C ASP A 72 -8.15 -40.21 16.28
N VAL A 73 -8.78 -41.27 16.78
CA VAL A 73 -9.93 -41.21 17.69
C VAL A 73 -9.59 -41.63 19.12
N SER A 74 -8.30 -41.75 19.48
CA SER A 74 -7.84 -42.06 20.85
C SER A 74 -8.42 -41.11 21.92
N GLY A 75 -8.68 -39.86 21.53
CA GLY A 75 -9.30 -38.82 22.38
C GLY A 75 -10.83 -38.89 22.50
N ASP A 76 -11.54 -39.70 21.70
CA ASP A 76 -13.01 -39.74 21.75
C ASP A 76 -13.50 -40.57 22.94
N PHE A 77 -14.05 -39.93 23.98
CA PHE A 77 -14.56 -40.59 25.18
C PHE A 77 -15.80 -41.46 24.93
N ARG A 78 -16.50 -41.28 23.80
CA ARG A 78 -17.67 -42.09 23.46
C ARG A 78 -17.30 -43.45 22.89
N ARG A 79 -16.05 -43.64 22.47
CA ARG A 79 -15.54 -44.90 21.93
C ARG A 79 -14.90 -45.74 23.04
N VAL A 80 -15.24 -47.03 23.07
CA VAL A 80 -14.59 -48.01 23.95
C VAL A 80 -13.22 -48.34 23.35
N ILE A 81 -12.18 -47.66 23.85
CA ILE A 81 -10.77 -47.85 23.47
C ILE A 81 -10.04 -48.33 24.72
N PHE A 82 -9.50 -49.55 24.67
CA PHE A 82 -8.86 -50.20 25.82
C PHE A 82 -7.48 -49.61 26.16
N ASP A 83 -6.72 -49.20 25.15
CA ASP A 83 -5.42 -48.52 25.32
C ASP A 83 -5.45 -47.16 24.61
N ARG A 84 -5.53 -46.08 25.40
CA ARG A 84 -5.51 -44.69 24.92
C ARG A 84 -4.11 -44.06 24.96
N SER A 85 -3.09 -44.82 25.35
CA SER A 85 -1.70 -44.33 25.36
C SER A 85 -1.08 -44.23 23.97
N ARG A 86 -1.77 -44.77 22.95
CA ARG A 86 -1.35 -44.79 21.55
C ARG A 86 -2.46 -44.22 20.64
N PRO A 87 -2.10 -43.61 19.50
CA PRO A 87 -3.07 -43.22 18.49
C PRO A 87 -3.91 -44.41 18.02
N PHE A 88 -5.22 -44.20 17.84
CA PHE A 88 -6.13 -45.19 17.28
C PHE A 88 -6.76 -44.61 16.02
N TYR A 89 -6.25 -45.02 14.84
CA TYR A 89 -6.71 -44.48 13.57
C TYR A 89 -7.93 -45.22 13.02
N ILE A 90 -8.90 -44.47 12.52
CA ILE A 90 -10.00 -45.00 11.71
C ILE A 90 -10.14 -44.22 10.41
N THR A 91 -10.65 -44.88 9.37
CA THR A 91 -11.02 -44.22 8.13
C THR A 91 -12.23 -43.31 8.37
N GLY A 92 -12.05 -42.02 8.12
CA GLY A 92 -13.13 -41.06 8.04
C GLY A 92 -12.89 -40.03 6.95
N THR A 93 -13.67 -38.96 6.97
CA THR A 93 -13.63 -37.92 5.95
C THR A 93 -13.11 -36.63 6.58
N ARG A 94 -12.04 -36.08 6.03
CA ARG A 94 -11.57 -34.74 6.39
C ARG A 94 -12.23 -33.73 5.49
N VAL A 95 -12.86 -32.73 6.09
CA VAL A 95 -13.46 -31.59 5.38
C VAL A 95 -12.66 -30.34 5.71
N THR A 96 -12.22 -29.63 4.69
CA THR A 96 -11.40 -28.43 4.81
C THR A 96 -12.13 -27.25 4.18
N PHE A 97 -12.35 -26.20 4.97
CA PHE A 97 -12.91 -24.94 4.51
C PHE A 97 -11.77 -23.94 4.31
N TYR A 98 -11.80 -23.26 3.17
CA TYR A 98 -10.88 -22.20 2.81
C TYR A 98 -11.65 -20.90 2.77
N VAL A 99 -11.22 -19.95 3.60
CA VAL A 99 -11.87 -18.64 3.77
C VAL A 99 -10.89 -17.56 3.32
N PRO A 100 -11.10 -16.93 2.15
CA PRO A 100 -10.25 -15.85 1.69
C PRO A 100 -10.29 -14.64 2.64
N PHE A 101 -9.16 -13.96 2.76
CA PHE A 101 -9.08 -12.68 3.47
C PHE A 101 -8.15 -11.71 2.76
N THR A 102 -8.24 -10.45 3.15
CA THR A 102 -7.37 -9.36 2.73
C THR A 102 -6.85 -8.60 3.95
N GLY A 103 -5.72 -7.91 3.80
CA GLY A 103 -5.03 -7.21 4.88
C GLY A 103 -3.83 -7.97 5.43
N ASP A 104 -3.31 -7.52 6.56
CA ASP A 104 -2.05 -8.03 7.10
C ASP A 104 -2.27 -9.31 7.91
N SER A 105 -1.83 -10.46 7.38
CA SER A 105 -1.99 -11.78 8.02
C SER A 105 -1.38 -11.89 9.42
N VAL A 106 -0.40 -11.04 9.75
CA VAL A 106 0.21 -10.94 11.08
C VAL A 106 -0.83 -10.57 12.14
N LEU A 107 -1.86 -9.80 11.78
CA LEU A 107 -2.93 -9.40 12.70
C LEU A 107 -3.73 -10.58 13.25
N PHE A 108 -3.84 -11.70 12.50
CA PHE A 108 -4.43 -12.94 13.01
C PHE A 108 -3.62 -13.60 14.12
N LYS A 109 -2.37 -13.19 14.33
CA LYS A 109 -1.52 -13.66 15.44
C LYS A 109 -1.53 -12.70 16.62
N CYS A 110 -2.08 -11.49 16.46
CA CYS A 110 -2.13 -10.46 17.47
C CYS A 110 -3.38 -10.58 18.34
N GLN A 111 -3.19 -10.63 19.66
CA GLN A 111 -4.24 -10.63 20.65
C GLN A 111 -4.70 -9.19 20.91
N PRO A 112 -5.99 -8.86 20.71
CA PRO A 112 -6.52 -7.56 21.06
C PRO A 112 -6.59 -7.36 22.58
N SER A 113 -6.69 -6.10 23.02
CA SER A 113 -6.81 -5.74 24.44
C SER A 113 -8.02 -6.39 25.12
N THR A 114 -9.12 -6.56 24.38
CA THR A 114 -10.31 -7.30 24.79
C THR A 114 -10.28 -8.70 24.18
N PHE A 115 -9.90 -9.71 24.98
CA PHE A 115 -9.69 -11.07 24.50
C PHE A 115 -10.67 -12.10 25.11
N SER A 116 -10.68 -13.29 24.51
CA SER A 116 -11.40 -14.48 25.00
C SER A 116 -10.38 -15.55 25.42
N LEU A 117 -10.73 -16.36 26.43
CA LEU A 117 -9.90 -17.49 26.88
C LEU A 117 -9.95 -18.70 25.93
N SER A 118 -10.89 -18.69 24.98
CA SER A 118 -11.04 -19.72 23.96
C SER A 118 -10.97 -19.08 22.57
N PRO A 119 -9.77 -18.69 22.10
CA PRO A 119 -9.63 -18.13 20.77
C PRO A 119 -9.82 -19.21 19.69
N PRO A 120 -10.29 -18.81 18.49
CA PRO A 120 -10.49 -19.73 17.37
C PRO A 120 -9.14 -20.28 16.87
N ARG A 121 -9.20 -21.42 16.18
CA ARG A 121 -8.03 -22.11 15.64
C ARG A 121 -8.18 -22.30 14.15
N ALA A 122 -7.15 -21.92 13.40
CA ALA A 122 -7.08 -22.15 11.96
C ALA A 122 -5.62 -22.24 11.51
N THR A 123 -5.41 -22.73 10.30
CA THR A 123 -4.11 -22.56 9.64
C THR A 123 -4.15 -21.31 8.79
N ILE A 124 -3.25 -20.36 9.04
CA ILE A 124 -3.11 -19.15 8.24
C ILE A 124 -2.23 -19.48 7.02
N ARG A 125 -2.80 -19.35 5.81
CA ARG A 125 -2.05 -19.30 4.55
C ARG A 125 -1.98 -17.86 4.08
N SER A 126 -1.14 -17.57 3.08
CA SER A 126 -0.81 -16.19 2.66
C SER A 126 -2.03 -15.27 2.48
N ASN A 127 -3.15 -15.79 1.96
CA ASN A 127 -4.36 -15.02 1.69
C ASN A 127 -5.67 -15.72 2.09
N GLU A 128 -5.56 -16.83 2.84
CA GLU A 128 -6.71 -17.67 3.19
C GLU A 128 -6.56 -18.27 4.60
N LEU A 129 -7.66 -18.34 5.34
CA LEU A 129 -7.78 -19.11 6.57
C LEU A 129 -8.29 -20.51 6.25
N VAL A 130 -7.61 -21.52 6.78
CA VAL A 130 -7.95 -22.92 6.54
C VAL A 130 -8.46 -23.55 7.83
N PHE A 131 -9.73 -23.94 7.82
CA PHE A 131 -10.38 -24.67 8.91
C PHE A 131 -10.53 -26.14 8.51
N THR A 132 -10.07 -27.05 9.36
CA THR A 132 -10.06 -28.48 9.07
C THR A 132 -10.86 -29.24 10.12
N TYR A 133 -11.82 -30.03 9.67
CA TYR A 133 -12.69 -30.84 10.51
C TYR A 133 -12.59 -32.31 10.12
N ASP A 134 -12.36 -33.15 11.11
CA ASP A 134 -12.25 -34.59 10.95
C ASP A 134 -13.58 -35.26 11.30
N LEU A 135 -14.21 -35.91 10.32
CA LEU A 135 -15.50 -36.56 10.47
C LEU A 135 -15.37 -38.07 10.48
N THR A 136 -16.10 -38.69 11.40
CA THR A 136 -16.28 -40.14 11.44
C THR A 136 -17.72 -40.46 11.02
N LYS A 137 -17.96 -41.65 10.44
CA LYS A 137 -19.29 -42.04 9.89
C LYS A 137 -20.45 -41.87 10.89
N GLU A 138 -20.16 -41.92 12.18
CA GLU A 138 -21.11 -41.78 13.29
C GLU A 138 -21.47 -40.32 13.63
N GLN A 139 -20.75 -39.31 13.10
CA GLN A 139 -20.86 -37.89 13.49
C GLN A 139 -21.50 -36.99 12.42
N THR A 140 -22.26 -37.57 11.49
CA THR A 140 -22.86 -36.87 10.34
C THR A 140 -24.24 -36.31 10.73
N PRO A 141 -24.34 -35.26 11.58
CA PRO A 141 -24.43 -33.88 11.09
C PRO A 141 -23.84 -32.81 12.04
N GLY A 142 -23.43 -31.64 11.51
CA GLY A 142 -23.12 -30.46 12.32
C GLY A 142 -21.83 -29.70 11.99
N VAL A 143 -21.05 -30.17 11.00
CA VAL A 143 -19.79 -29.51 10.59
C VAL A 143 -20.03 -28.09 10.13
N LYS A 144 -21.06 -27.88 9.30
CA LYS A 144 -21.43 -26.55 8.82
C LYS A 144 -21.67 -25.59 10.00
N GLY A 145 -22.50 -25.98 10.97
CA GLY A 145 -22.78 -25.13 12.14
C GLY A 145 -21.59 -24.97 13.10
N THR A 146 -20.65 -25.91 13.11
CA THR A 146 -19.38 -25.76 13.85
C THR A 146 -18.46 -24.77 13.14
N PHE A 147 -18.33 -24.91 11.83
CA PHE A 147 -17.60 -23.98 10.99
C PHE A 147 -18.16 -22.56 11.06
N GLU A 148 -19.48 -22.39 10.94
CA GLU A 148 -20.14 -21.08 11.05
C GLU A 148 -19.85 -20.43 12.42
N ARG A 149 -19.91 -21.22 13.51
CA ARG A 149 -19.55 -20.71 14.85
C ARG A 149 -18.08 -20.30 14.95
N ASP A 150 -17.17 -21.12 14.43
CA ASP A 150 -15.73 -20.84 14.47
C ASP A 150 -15.37 -19.64 13.58
N LEU A 151 -16.06 -19.47 12.45
CA LEU A 151 -15.97 -18.32 11.57
C LEU A 151 -16.50 -17.06 12.26
N ASP A 152 -17.71 -17.10 12.84
CA ASP A 152 -18.30 -15.99 13.59
C ASP A 152 -17.38 -15.52 14.72
N GLN A 153 -16.80 -16.46 15.48
CA GLN A 153 -15.82 -16.13 16.50
C GLN A 153 -14.59 -15.44 15.90
N THR A 154 -14.07 -15.96 14.79
CA THR A 154 -12.94 -15.36 14.08
C THR A 154 -13.25 -13.93 13.63
N LEU A 155 -14.46 -13.68 13.10
CA LEU A 155 -14.91 -12.36 12.68
C LEU A 155 -15.01 -11.39 13.85
N VAL A 156 -15.62 -11.80 14.97
CA VAL A 156 -15.72 -10.98 16.19
C VAL A 156 -14.33 -10.62 16.73
N HIS A 157 -13.39 -11.56 16.70
CA HIS A 157 -12.01 -11.28 17.10
C HIS A 157 -11.29 -10.35 16.12
N ALA A 158 -11.47 -10.54 14.81
CA ALA A 158 -10.91 -9.67 13.78
C ALA A 158 -11.47 -8.24 13.89
N GLU A 159 -12.75 -8.07 14.20
CA GLU A 159 -13.38 -6.76 14.41
C GLU A 159 -12.73 -6.00 15.57
N ARG A 160 -12.45 -6.68 16.69
CA ARG A 160 -11.76 -6.07 17.84
C ARG A 160 -10.34 -5.61 17.48
N VAL A 161 -9.60 -6.44 16.76
CA VAL A 161 -8.25 -6.08 16.27
C VAL A 161 -8.35 -4.89 15.31
N ASN A 162 -9.29 -4.92 14.38
CA ASN A 162 -9.51 -3.87 13.41
C ASN A 162 -9.89 -2.54 14.08
N ALA A 163 -10.69 -2.55 15.13
CA ALA A 163 -11.03 -1.33 15.86
C ALA A 163 -9.78 -0.63 16.42
N GLU A 164 -8.85 -1.37 17.02
CA GLU A 164 -7.57 -0.83 17.51
C GLU A 164 -6.67 -0.35 16.36
N VAL A 165 -6.59 -1.11 15.27
CA VAL A 165 -5.83 -0.75 14.06
C VAL A 165 -6.37 0.52 13.41
N VAL A 166 -7.70 0.66 13.28
CA VAL A 166 -8.35 1.85 12.72
C VAL A 166 -8.09 3.08 13.59
N ASN A 167 -8.15 2.92 14.92
CA ASN A 167 -7.81 3.99 15.85
C ASN A 167 -6.36 4.45 15.68
N PHE A 168 -5.42 3.50 15.56
CA PHE A 168 -4.02 3.80 15.26
C PHE A 168 -3.85 4.53 13.92
N ASN A 169 -4.41 3.98 12.85
CA ASN A 169 -4.32 4.54 11.51
C ASN A 169 -4.90 5.95 11.41
N THR A 170 -5.97 6.24 12.17
CA THR A 170 -6.60 7.56 12.23
C THR A 170 -5.74 8.56 13.00
N ALA A 171 -5.04 8.12 14.06
CA ALA A 171 -4.11 8.96 14.82
C ALA A 171 -2.75 9.15 14.11
N LEU A 172 -2.39 8.27 13.16
CA LEU A 172 -1.08 8.23 12.50
C LEU A 172 -0.69 9.55 11.82
N PRO A 173 -1.55 10.24 11.02
CA PRO A 173 -1.17 11.49 10.36
C PRO A 173 -0.87 12.61 11.36
N GLY A 174 -1.70 12.76 12.40
CA GLY A 174 -1.50 13.77 13.44
C GLY A 174 -0.21 13.54 14.22
N ASN A 175 0.03 12.30 14.64
CA ASN A 175 1.26 11.90 15.34
C ASN A 175 2.51 12.11 14.46
N THR A 176 2.43 11.79 13.18
CA THR A 176 3.52 11.98 12.21
C THR A 176 3.83 13.46 12.03
N ARG A 177 2.80 14.28 11.84
CA ARG A 177 2.92 15.74 11.70
C ARG A 177 3.61 16.36 12.91
N GLN A 178 3.13 16.06 14.11
CA GLN A 178 3.70 16.58 15.36
C GLN A 178 5.18 16.20 15.52
N ARG A 179 5.55 14.96 15.17
CA ARG A 179 6.95 14.49 15.26
C ARG A 179 7.85 15.19 14.23
N LEU A 180 7.36 15.40 13.01
CA LEU A 180 8.09 16.15 11.99
C LEU A 180 8.28 17.62 12.39
N ASP A 181 7.25 18.26 12.93
CA ASP A 181 7.33 19.64 13.43
C ASP A 181 8.38 19.77 14.55
N ALA A 182 8.32 18.88 15.55
CA ALA A 182 9.30 18.86 16.64
C ALA A 182 10.73 18.61 16.13
N ARG A 183 10.89 17.74 15.12
CA ARG A 183 12.19 17.47 14.50
C ARG A 183 12.71 18.70 13.74
N ARG A 184 11.84 19.39 12.99
CA ARG A 184 12.17 20.60 12.24
C ARG A 184 12.57 21.73 13.17
N GLU A 185 11.80 21.97 14.21
CA GLU A 185 12.10 22.99 15.22
C GLU A 185 13.45 22.73 15.90
N LYS A 186 13.71 21.48 16.29
CA LYS A 186 15.00 21.09 16.86
C LYS A 186 16.16 21.38 15.91
N LEU A 187 16.06 21.02 14.63
CA LEU A 187 17.12 21.28 13.64
C LEU A 187 17.38 22.78 13.45
N LEU A 188 16.32 23.60 13.45
CA LEU A 188 16.45 25.07 13.37
C LEU A 188 17.12 25.65 14.62
N GLN A 189 16.76 25.16 15.81
CA GLN A 189 17.39 25.57 17.06
C GLN A 189 18.87 25.17 17.11
N ASP A 190 19.20 23.95 16.70
CA ASP A 190 20.58 23.45 16.63
C ASP A 190 21.40 24.31 15.66
N ARG A 191 20.85 24.69 14.50
CA ARG A 191 21.50 25.59 13.55
C ARG A 191 21.77 26.98 14.16
N ASN A 192 20.77 27.60 14.78
CA ASN A 192 20.91 28.90 15.42
C ASN A 192 21.95 28.87 16.56
N LEU A 193 21.99 27.79 17.32
CA LEU A 193 22.97 27.57 18.38
C LEU A 193 24.39 27.49 17.80
N VAL A 194 24.59 26.73 16.73
CA VAL A 194 25.92 26.59 16.10
C VAL A 194 26.37 27.90 15.45
N GLU A 195 25.46 28.65 14.82
CA GLU A 195 25.75 30.00 14.30
C GLU A 195 26.14 30.97 15.44
N SER A 196 25.53 30.85 16.63
CA SER A 196 25.84 31.69 17.80
C SER A 196 27.23 31.42 18.41
N ILE A 197 27.78 30.22 18.23
CA ILE A 197 29.11 29.83 18.75
C ILE A 197 30.25 30.52 17.96
N GLY A 198 29.98 31.05 16.75
CA GLY A 198 30.89 31.98 16.06
C GLY A 198 32.13 31.35 15.40
N PHE A 199 32.23 30.02 15.34
CA PHE A 199 33.29 29.31 14.62
C PHE A 199 32.81 28.85 13.23
N PRO A 200 33.70 28.81 12.21
CA PRO A 200 33.32 28.40 10.87
C PRO A 200 32.90 26.92 10.83
N LEU A 201 31.68 26.68 10.35
CA LEU A 201 31.12 25.34 10.13
C LEU A 201 31.94 24.57 9.09
N ARG A 202 32.49 23.41 9.48
CA ARG A 202 33.12 22.48 8.54
C ARG A 202 32.03 21.83 7.69
N ARG A 203 31.82 22.32 6.46
CA ARG A 203 30.93 21.68 5.49
C ARG A 203 31.42 20.25 5.21
N THR A 204 30.57 19.25 5.46
CA THR A 204 30.81 17.88 5.00
C THR A 204 30.83 17.88 3.47
N GLN A 205 31.92 17.38 2.88
CA GLN A 205 32.17 17.47 1.42
C GLN A 205 31.27 16.59 0.54
N ASN A 206 30.20 16.01 1.08
CA ASN A 206 29.23 15.21 0.32
C ASN A 206 27.81 15.53 0.80
N PRO A 207 27.10 16.51 0.21
CA PRO A 207 25.66 16.56 0.35
C PRO A 207 25.06 15.30 -0.32
N PRO A 208 24.14 14.57 0.32
CA PRO A 208 23.37 13.55 -0.38
C PRO A 208 22.65 14.23 -1.54
N SER A 209 22.88 13.72 -2.75
CA SER A 209 22.35 14.25 -4.00
C SER A 209 20.86 14.54 -3.84
N THR A 210 20.51 15.83 -3.87
CA THR A 210 19.13 16.28 -3.94
C THR A 210 18.45 15.60 -5.11
N PHE A 211 17.34 14.94 -4.82
CA PHE A 211 16.36 14.54 -5.81
C PHE A 211 15.80 15.83 -6.41
N VAL A 212 16.43 16.32 -7.47
CA VAL A 212 15.77 17.28 -8.36
C VAL A 212 14.59 16.51 -8.92
N THR A 213 13.38 16.85 -8.50
CA THR A 213 12.17 16.47 -9.23
C THR A 213 12.39 16.92 -10.66
N SER A 214 12.66 15.95 -11.54
CA SER A 214 12.75 16.23 -12.96
C SER A 214 11.40 16.79 -13.37
N ASP A 215 11.37 18.09 -13.66
CA ASP A 215 10.34 18.69 -14.48
C ASP A 215 10.18 17.81 -15.71
N VAL A 216 9.09 17.04 -15.76
CA VAL A 216 8.64 16.38 -16.98
C VAL A 216 8.09 17.48 -17.90
N LYS A 217 8.99 18.30 -18.44
CA LYS A 217 8.78 18.96 -19.72
C LYS A 217 9.34 18.02 -20.76
N ARG A 218 8.46 17.19 -21.32
CA ARG A 218 8.68 16.49 -22.59
C ARG A 218 9.05 17.55 -23.64
N ARG A 219 10.34 17.83 -23.78
CA ARG A 219 10.88 18.55 -24.94
C ARG A 219 10.83 17.55 -26.09
N VAL A 220 9.88 17.77 -26.99
CA VAL A 220 9.98 17.27 -28.37
C VAL A 220 11.34 17.73 -28.89
N ALA A 221 12.22 16.78 -29.20
CA ALA A 221 13.47 17.11 -29.86
C ALA A 221 13.14 17.64 -31.26
N PRO A 222 13.57 18.86 -31.64
CA PRO A 222 13.47 19.27 -33.03
C PRO A 222 14.42 18.39 -33.85
N GLN A 223 13.86 17.53 -34.71
CA GLN A 223 14.66 16.82 -35.69
C GLN A 223 15.26 17.84 -36.66
N LYS A 224 16.59 17.80 -36.80
CA LYS A 224 17.29 18.48 -37.88
C LYS A 224 16.77 17.92 -39.22
N PRO A 225 16.40 18.76 -40.20
CA PRO A 225 16.09 18.26 -41.52
C PRO A 225 17.34 17.57 -42.10
N ARG A 226 17.16 16.36 -42.63
CA ARG A 226 18.21 15.62 -43.35
C ARG A 226 18.67 16.47 -44.54
N ALA A 227 19.95 16.83 -44.55
CA ALA A 227 20.61 17.37 -45.72
C ALA A 227 20.62 16.30 -46.82
N SER A 228 20.09 16.64 -48.00
CA SER A 228 20.23 15.84 -49.21
C SER A 228 21.66 15.92 -49.73
N SER A 229 22.27 14.78 -50.02
CA SER A 229 23.57 14.67 -50.70
C SER A 229 23.39 14.68 -52.22
N GLY A 230 22.89 15.79 -52.76
CA GLY A 230 22.79 16.02 -54.20
C GLY A 230 23.74 17.15 -54.62
N PRO A 231 24.42 17.06 -55.77
CA PRO A 231 25.37 18.08 -56.23
C PRO A 231 24.67 19.43 -56.49
N PHE A 232 25.33 20.49 -56.01
CA PHE A 232 24.95 21.89 -56.10
C PHE A 232 24.98 22.39 -57.55
N ILE A 233 23.83 22.89 -58.04
CA ILE A 233 23.70 23.57 -59.34
C ILE A 233 23.58 25.07 -59.06
N PRO A 234 24.51 25.93 -59.54
CA PRO A 234 24.41 27.37 -59.33
C PRO A 234 23.27 27.97 -60.16
N GLU A 235 22.57 28.92 -59.55
CA GLU A 235 21.42 29.63 -60.12
C GLU A 235 21.76 30.37 -61.43
N PRO A 236 20.94 30.23 -62.49
CA PRO A 236 20.97 31.15 -63.62
C PRO A 236 20.24 32.46 -63.26
N THR A 237 21.05 33.50 -63.13
CA THR A 237 20.86 34.90 -63.52
C THR A 237 19.42 35.40 -63.72
N LEU A 238 19.00 36.33 -62.86
CA LEU A 238 17.88 37.24 -63.10
C LEU A 238 18.08 37.97 -64.43
N GLU A 239 17.23 37.68 -65.42
CA GLU A 239 17.07 38.50 -66.61
C GLU A 239 16.31 39.78 -66.24
N MET A 240 16.77 40.89 -66.80
CA MET A 240 16.66 42.25 -66.25
C MET A 240 15.35 42.99 -66.62
N SER A 241 14.22 42.29 -66.79
CA SER A 241 13.02 42.87 -67.43
C SER A 241 11.72 42.89 -66.65
N GLU A 242 11.67 42.53 -65.36
CA GLU A 242 10.42 42.63 -64.58
C GLU A 242 10.62 43.32 -63.22
N TYR A 243 11.38 44.41 -63.20
CA TYR A 243 11.64 45.20 -61.99
C TYR A 243 10.57 46.26 -61.67
N ASP A 244 9.45 46.31 -62.39
CA ASP A 244 8.41 47.32 -62.18
C ASP A 244 7.02 46.70 -62.02
N HIS A 245 6.74 46.19 -60.82
CA HIS A 245 5.37 46.24 -60.33
C HIS A 245 5.29 46.35 -58.80
N CYS A 246 5.17 47.60 -58.36
CA CYS A 246 4.29 48.04 -57.28
C CYS A 246 4.80 47.92 -55.82
N LEU A 247 5.63 48.88 -55.43
CA LEU A 247 5.44 49.62 -54.16
C LEU A 247 4.21 50.57 -54.29
N PRO A 248 3.70 51.17 -53.21
CA PRO A 248 2.80 50.70 -52.13
C PRO A 248 1.41 51.45 -52.25
N PRO A 249 0.48 51.55 -51.25
CA PRO A 249 0.67 52.40 -50.06
C PRO A 249 -0.10 52.00 -48.77
N ARG A 250 0.22 52.77 -47.73
CA ARG A 250 -0.29 52.80 -46.35
C ARG A 250 -1.79 53.14 -46.22
N GLY A 251 -2.43 52.55 -45.21
CA GLY A 251 -3.22 53.33 -44.22
C GLY A 251 -4.74 53.12 -44.13
N ARG A 252 -5.18 52.81 -42.88
CA ARG A 252 -6.48 53.08 -42.21
C ARG A 252 -7.78 52.49 -42.78
N GLY A 253 -8.59 51.93 -41.88
CA GLY A 253 -10.05 51.87 -42.03
C GLY A 253 -10.66 50.54 -41.62
N SER A 254 -11.47 50.58 -40.56
CA SER A 254 -12.26 49.48 -39.99
C SER A 254 -13.55 49.20 -40.80
N PRO A 255 -14.53 48.40 -40.32
CA PRO A 255 -14.85 47.06 -40.87
C PRO A 255 -16.26 47.00 -41.48
N LEU A 256 -16.49 46.34 -42.63
CA LEU A 256 -17.85 46.03 -43.08
C LEU A 256 -17.96 44.72 -43.87
N HIS A 257 -18.83 43.86 -43.34
CA HIS A 257 -19.80 43.00 -44.02
C HIS A 257 -19.70 42.86 -45.55
N CYS A 258 -19.52 41.63 -46.03
CA CYS A 258 -20.08 41.23 -47.31
C CYS A 258 -20.69 39.83 -47.21
N HIS A 259 -22.01 39.80 -47.37
CA HIS A 259 -22.88 38.64 -47.39
C HIS A 259 -23.13 38.32 -48.87
N ILE A 260 -22.82 37.10 -49.33
CA ILE A 260 -23.34 36.59 -50.60
C ILE A 260 -23.95 35.22 -50.35
N ILE A 261 -25.27 35.20 -50.42
CA ILE A 261 -26.16 34.05 -50.47
C ILE A 261 -26.31 33.66 -51.95
N TYR A 262 -26.31 32.36 -52.29
CA TYR A 262 -27.25 31.82 -53.28
C TYR A 262 -27.59 30.36 -52.98
N ARG A 263 -28.91 30.10 -52.96
CA ARG A 263 -29.65 28.85 -52.70
C ARG A 263 -29.43 27.77 -53.78
N SER A 264 -29.67 26.50 -53.46
CA SER A 264 -30.94 25.79 -53.79
C SER A 264 -30.82 24.26 -53.71
N SER A 265 -31.65 23.65 -52.86
CA SER A 265 -32.57 22.51 -53.11
C SER A 265 -33.29 22.17 -51.81
#